data_AF-A0A7W0R6V7-F1
#
_entry.id   AF-A0A7W0R6V7-F1
#
_cell.length_a   1.000
_cell.length_b   1.000
_cell.length_c   1.000
_cell.angle_alpha   90.00
_cell.angle_beta   90.00
_cell.angle_gamma   90.00
#
_symmetry.space_group_name_H-M   'P 1'
#
loop_
_entity.id
_entity.type
_entity.pdbx_description
1 polymer ?
#
loop_
_entity_poly.entity_id
_entity_poly.type
_entity_poly.pdbx_seq_one_letter_code
_entity_poly.pdbx_strand_id
1 'polypeptide(L)'
;MTSRPRGPRPGGPDTRTAILAASREEFATRGYDGATIRGIAVAAGVDPALVHHYFGTKEKLFAAALELPFNPGDIFARVLVGGIDGVGERLLRAVFAAWQDGGARAPVMAVIRTATSSDKGAEMLREFLDRNVLQRIAAELAPDRAKLRAGLVASQMAGLLMARYVISLPALAMASDEDIIAAVAPNLQHYLSGDLGRPVGSGDRRATL
;
A
#
# COMPACT_ATOMS: atom_id res chain seq x y z
N MET A 1 31.45 46.14 12.47
CA MET A 1 29.98 46.06 12.25
C MET A 1 29.72 46.39 10.80
N THR A 2 29.00 45.65 9.96
CA THR A 2 28.18 44.46 10.12
C THR A 2 27.84 43.96 8.71
N SER A 3 28.03 42.65 8.51
CA SER A 3 27.32 41.74 7.58
C SER A 3 26.71 42.30 6.28
N ARG A 4 27.27 41.84 5.16
CA ARG A 4 26.68 41.78 3.81
C ARG A 4 25.22 41.25 3.85
N PRO A 5 24.31 41.75 2.99
CA PRO A 5 22.94 41.26 2.91
C PRO A 5 22.92 39.77 2.56
N ARG A 6 22.20 38.97 3.35
CA ARG A 6 21.90 37.57 3.04
C ARG A 6 21.15 37.54 1.71
N GLY A 7 21.72 36.87 0.72
CA GLY A 7 21.07 36.63 -0.56
C GLY A 7 19.73 35.88 -0.38
N PRO A 8 18.80 36.02 -1.34
CA PRO A 8 17.49 35.40 -1.28
C PRO A 8 17.60 33.87 -1.07
N ARG A 9 16.92 33.34 -0.04
CA ARG A 9 16.70 31.88 0.09
C ARG A 9 15.80 31.45 -1.07
N PRO A 10 16.22 30.52 -1.94
CA PRO A 10 15.32 29.96 -2.94
C PRO A 10 14.32 29.05 -2.23
N GLY A 11 13.15 29.59 -1.89
CA GLY A 11 11.95 28.79 -1.68
C GLY A 11 11.52 28.28 -3.05
N GLY A 12 11.60 26.96 -3.26
CA GLY A 12 11.34 26.30 -4.53
C GLY A 12 11.61 24.80 -4.42
N PRO A 13 11.34 24.00 -5.46
CA PRO A 13 10.99 22.55 -5.50
C PRO A 13 11.89 21.51 -4.79
N ASP A 14 12.87 21.91 -4.00
CA ASP A 14 13.87 21.04 -3.38
C ASP A 14 13.36 20.36 -2.10
N THR A 15 12.67 21.08 -1.22
CA THR A 15 12.22 20.53 0.08
C THR A 15 11.22 19.39 -0.06
N ARG A 16 10.20 19.56 -0.92
CA ARG A 16 9.19 18.51 -1.16
C ARG A 16 9.84 17.25 -1.76
N THR A 17 10.78 17.44 -2.68
CA THR A 17 11.52 16.36 -3.35
C THR A 17 12.45 15.64 -2.39
N ALA A 18 13.19 16.38 -1.55
CA ALA A 18 14.05 15.85 -0.49
C ALA A 18 13.25 15.02 0.52
N ILE A 19 12.07 15.51 0.94
CA ILE A 19 11.17 14.77 1.82
C ILE A 19 10.72 13.47 1.15
N LEU A 20 10.35 13.48 -0.14
CA LEU A 20 9.93 12.26 -0.85
C LEU A 20 11.07 11.25 -1.00
N ALA A 21 12.28 11.70 -1.32
CA ALA A 21 13.46 10.84 -1.42
C ALA A 21 13.78 10.17 -0.08
N ALA A 22 13.88 10.96 0.99
CA ALA A 22 14.10 10.45 2.34
C ALA A 22 12.97 9.53 2.81
N SER A 23 11.72 9.83 2.44
CA SER A 23 10.58 8.98 2.75
C SER A 23 10.71 7.61 2.09
N ARG A 24 11.04 7.55 0.79
CA ARG A 24 11.22 6.27 0.08
C ARG A 24 12.27 5.40 0.77
N GLU A 25 13.38 5.99 1.18
CA GLU A 25 14.47 5.27 1.82
C GLU A 25 14.14 4.83 3.26
N GLU A 26 13.51 5.71 4.05
CA GLU A 26 13.09 5.38 5.42
C GLU A 26 11.99 4.31 5.41
N PHE A 27 11.02 4.40 4.49
CA PHE A 27 9.97 3.40 4.34
C PHE A 27 10.52 2.06 3.83
N ALA A 28 11.49 2.05 2.92
CA ALA A 28 12.17 0.83 2.50
C ALA A 28 12.95 0.19 3.66
N THR A 29 13.67 1.00 4.43
CA THR A 29 14.54 0.50 5.51
C THR A 29 13.76 0.03 6.73
N ARG A 30 12.75 0.78 7.16
CA ARG A 30 12.03 0.56 8.44
C ARG A 30 10.60 0.07 8.26
N GLY A 31 10.10 0.02 7.03
CA GLY A 31 8.70 -0.25 6.73
C GLY A 31 7.77 0.89 7.11
N TYR A 32 6.49 0.76 6.74
CA TYR A 32 5.47 1.75 7.06
C TYR A 32 5.43 2.03 8.56
N ASP A 33 5.16 1.04 9.43
CA ASP A 33 4.96 1.28 10.86
C ASP A 33 6.22 1.81 11.58
N GLY A 34 7.40 1.31 11.21
CA GLY A 34 8.68 1.69 11.82
C GLY A 34 9.20 3.07 11.38
N ALA A 35 8.85 3.54 10.19
CA ALA A 35 9.17 4.89 9.75
C ALA A 35 8.41 5.93 10.60
N THR A 36 9.04 7.04 10.95
CA THR A 36 8.35 8.12 11.68
C THR A 36 8.50 9.43 10.94
N ILE A 37 7.50 10.31 11.04
CA ILE A 37 7.58 11.65 10.43
C ILE A 37 8.83 12.40 10.92
N ARG A 38 9.20 12.23 12.19
CA ARG A 38 10.46 12.76 12.74
C ARG A 38 11.69 12.14 12.08
N GLY A 39 11.74 10.83 11.93
CA GLY A 39 12.87 10.14 11.26
C GLY A 39 13.06 10.62 9.82
N ILE A 40 11.96 10.71 9.07
CA ILE A 40 11.95 11.23 7.70
C ILE A 40 12.42 12.69 7.64
N ALA A 41 11.94 13.54 8.54
CA ALA A 41 12.33 14.95 8.59
C ALA A 41 13.84 15.11 8.85
N VAL A 42 14.38 14.31 9.78
CA VAL A 42 15.83 14.27 10.05
C VAL A 42 16.61 13.81 8.83
N ALA A 43 16.18 12.74 8.16
CA ALA A 43 16.83 12.23 6.95
C ALA A 43 16.78 13.23 5.78
N ALA A 44 15.68 13.98 5.65
CA ALA A 44 15.52 15.03 4.65
C ALA A 44 16.21 16.36 5.01
N GLY A 45 16.73 16.51 6.23
CA GLY A 45 17.34 17.75 6.72
C GLY A 45 16.34 18.90 6.90
N VAL A 46 15.08 18.59 7.23
CA VAL A 46 13.98 19.57 7.36
C VAL A 46 13.33 19.52 8.74
N ASP A 47 12.55 20.55 9.07
CA ASP A 47 11.70 20.54 10.26
C ASP A 47 10.50 19.57 10.09
N PRO A 48 10.14 18.75 11.10
CA PRO A 48 8.96 17.86 11.03
C PRO A 48 7.64 18.58 10.70
N ALA A 49 7.50 19.84 11.09
CA ALA A 49 6.33 20.66 10.76
C ALA A 49 6.21 20.89 9.24
N LEU A 50 7.33 20.97 8.51
CA LEU A 50 7.31 21.06 7.04
C LEU A 50 6.80 19.77 6.40
N VAL A 51 7.13 18.60 6.95
CA VAL A 51 6.61 17.32 6.46
C VAL A 51 5.09 17.27 6.63
N HIS A 52 4.57 17.65 7.80
CA HIS A 52 3.14 17.77 8.04
C HIS A 52 2.48 18.83 7.15
N HIS A 53 3.14 19.96 6.91
CA HIS A 53 2.62 21.01 6.03
C HIS A 53 2.48 20.52 4.57
N TYR A 54 3.48 19.83 4.03
CA TYR A 54 3.45 19.36 2.64
C TYR A 54 2.56 18.14 2.41
N PHE A 55 2.48 17.23 3.37
CA PHE A 55 1.87 15.90 3.16
C PHE A 55 0.73 15.57 4.13
N GLY A 56 0.57 16.31 5.22
CA GLY A 56 -0.46 16.05 6.21
C GLY A 56 -0.14 14.83 7.08
N THR A 57 -0.59 13.65 6.67
CA THR A 57 -0.44 12.41 7.45
C THR A 57 0.69 11.51 6.90
N LYS A 58 1.11 10.55 7.71
CA LYS A 58 2.10 9.54 7.29
C LYS A 58 1.59 8.68 6.14
N GLU A 59 0.28 8.38 6.11
CA GLU A 59 -0.40 7.67 5.03
C GLU A 59 -0.33 8.45 3.72
N LYS A 60 -0.62 9.75 3.76
CA LYS A 60 -0.52 10.64 2.59
C LYS A 60 0.92 10.82 2.12
N LEU A 61 1.88 10.91 3.04
CA LEU A 61 3.30 10.96 2.71
C LEU A 61 3.78 9.66 2.05
N PHE A 62 3.39 8.51 2.59
CA PHE A 62 3.70 7.21 2.02
C PHE A 62 3.09 7.06 0.62
N ALA A 63 1.83 7.48 0.44
CA ALA A 63 1.18 7.52 -0.86
C ALA A 63 1.99 8.37 -1.85
N ALA A 64 2.34 9.59 -1.46
CA ALA A 64 3.12 10.49 -2.30
C ALA A 64 4.52 9.95 -2.61
N ALA A 65 5.19 9.31 -1.64
CA ALA A 65 6.52 8.72 -1.79
C ALA A 65 6.52 7.60 -2.82
N LEU A 66 5.50 6.75 -2.80
CA LEU A 66 5.32 5.66 -3.77
C LEU A 66 4.61 6.10 -5.05
N GLU A 67 4.31 7.39 -5.19
CA GLU A 67 3.47 7.94 -6.26
C GLU A 67 2.14 7.16 -6.39
N LEU A 68 1.65 6.65 -5.26
CA LEU A 68 0.36 6.03 -5.19
C LEU A 68 -0.70 7.10 -5.42
N PRO A 69 -1.72 6.74 -6.18
CA PRO A 69 -2.73 7.71 -6.55
C PRO A 69 -3.93 7.75 -5.63
N PHE A 70 -3.96 6.85 -4.65
CA PHE A 70 -4.93 6.81 -3.59
C PHE A 70 -4.21 6.97 -2.26
N ASN A 71 -4.90 7.56 -1.30
CA ASN A 71 -4.44 7.63 0.08
C ASN A 71 -4.84 6.33 0.80
N PRO A 72 -3.87 5.52 1.29
CA PRO A 72 -4.16 4.28 1.99
C PRO A 72 -5.07 4.46 3.21
N GLY A 73 -5.01 5.62 3.89
CA GLY A 73 -5.87 5.93 5.03
C GLY A 73 -7.36 6.01 4.67
N ASP A 74 -7.67 6.49 3.46
CA ASP A 74 -9.06 6.62 3.00
C ASP A 74 -9.64 5.25 2.64
N ILE A 75 -8.83 4.35 2.07
CA ILE A 75 -9.22 2.95 1.85
C ILE A 75 -9.45 2.25 3.18
N PHE A 76 -8.52 2.42 4.14
CA PHE A 76 -8.66 1.85 5.47
C PHE A 76 -9.96 2.28 6.15
N ALA A 77 -10.24 3.59 6.19
CA ALA A 77 -11.45 4.13 6.79
C ALA A 77 -12.73 3.57 6.12
N ARG A 78 -12.78 3.56 4.78
CA ARG A 78 -13.94 3.07 4.02
C ARG A 78 -14.21 1.57 4.24
N VAL A 79 -13.16 0.77 4.34
CA VAL A 79 -13.28 -0.70 4.44
C VAL A 79 -13.71 -1.13 5.84
N LEU A 80 -13.20 -0.47 6.89
CA LEU A 80 -13.57 -0.78 8.27
C LEU A 80 -15.00 -0.35 8.63
N VAL A 81 -15.56 0.64 7.95
CA VAL A 81 -16.97 1.02 8.15
C VAL A 81 -17.85 -0.18 7.83
N GLY A 82 -18.56 -0.69 8.85
CA GLY A 82 -19.42 -1.87 8.74
C GLY A 82 -18.80 -3.19 9.22
N GLY A 83 -17.59 -3.18 9.79
CA GLY A 83 -16.99 -4.35 10.42
C GLY A 83 -16.53 -5.43 9.44
N ILE A 84 -16.59 -6.70 9.85
CA ILE A 84 -16.13 -7.85 9.04
C ILE A 84 -17.13 -8.25 7.95
N ASP A 85 -18.42 -8.02 8.15
CA ASP A 85 -19.46 -8.45 7.21
C ASP A 85 -19.43 -7.61 5.94
N GLY A 86 -19.30 -8.26 4.77
CA GLY A 86 -19.21 -7.58 3.47
C GLY A 86 -17.90 -6.81 3.23
N VAL A 87 -16.87 -7.02 4.05
CA VAL A 87 -15.56 -6.37 3.91
C VAL A 87 -14.92 -6.66 2.56
N GLY A 88 -15.10 -7.88 2.03
CA GLY A 88 -14.54 -8.28 0.73
C GLY A 88 -15.07 -7.43 -0.42
N GLU A 89 -16.38 -7.13 -0.41
CA GLU A 89 -17.03 -6.28 -1.40
C GLU A 89 -16.59 -4.82 -1.23
N ARG A 90 -16.61 -4.29 0.00
CA ARG A 90 -16.15 -2.92 0.28
C ARG A 90 -14.71 -2.69 -0.17
N LEU A 91 -13.84 -3.68 0.01
CA LEU A 91 -12.44 -3.61 -0.39
C LEU A 91 -12.30 -3.47 -1.91
N LEU A 92 -12.98 -4.31 -2.71
CA LEU A 92 -12.95 -4.21 -4.17
C LEU A 92 -13.56 -2.90 -4.66
N ARG A 93 -14.69 -2.47 -4.09
CA ARG A 93 -15.31 -1.19 -4.41
C ARG A 93 -14.37 -0.01 -4.14
N ALA A 94 -13.68 -0.02 -3.00
CA ALA A 94 -12.71 1.03 -2.67
C ALA A 94 -11.55 1.09 -3.68
N VAL A 95 -11.06 -0.09 -4.11
CA VAL A 95 -9.97 -0.19 -5.09
C VAL A 95 -10.41 0.26 -6.48
N PHE A 96 -11.60 -0.16 -6.94
CA PHE A 96 -12.12 0.26 -8.25
C PHE A 96 -12.48 1.75 -8.28
N ALA A 97 -13.08 2.28 -7.21
CA ALA A 97 -13.31 3.73 -7.09
C ALA A 97 -11.99 4.50 -7.17
N ALA A 98 -10.95 4.05 -6.44
CA ALA A 98 -9.62 4.62 -6.53
C ALA A 98 -9.05 4.55 -7.96
N TRP A 99 -9.36 3.48 -8.72
CA TRP A 99 -8.91 3.30 -10.09
C TRP A 99 -9.63 4.19 -11.12
N GLN A 100 -10.90 4.51 -10.88
CA GLN A 100 -11.74 5.32 -11.77
C GLN A 100 -11.46 6.83 -11.65
N ASP A 101 -10.93 7.30 -10.52
CA ASP A 101 -10.59 8.72 -10.30
C ASP A 101 -9.46 9.27 -11.21
N GLY A 102 -9.00 8.50 -12.21
CA GLY A 102 -8.20 8.97 -13.35
C GLY A 102 -6.72 9.24 -13.03
N GLY A 103 -6.42 9.77 -11.84
CA GLY A 103 -5.06 9.96 -11.35
C GLY A 103 -4.33 8.65 -11.03
N ALA A 104 -5.05 7.53 -10.96
CA ALA A 104 -4.56 6.29 -10.38
C ALA A 104 -4.00 5.24 -11.29
N ARG A 105 -4.55 5.17 -12.48
CA ARG A 105 -4.22 4.09 -13.38
C ARG A 105 -2.76 4.18 -13.83
N ALA A 106 -2.28 5.35 -14.24
CA ALA A 106 -0.94 5.48 -14.80
C ALA A 106 0.21 5.21 -13.79
N PRO A 107 0.22 5.77 -12.56
CA PRO A 107 1.29 5.52 -11.60
C PRO A 107 1.31 4.09 -11.07
N VAL A 108 0.16 3.49 -10.75
CA VAL A 108 0.11 2.10 -10.28
C VAL A 108 0.58 1.14 -11.37
N MET A 109 0.21 1.40 -12.63
CA MET A 109 0.70 0.63 -13.77
C MET A 109 2.20 0.80 -14.02
N ALA A 110 2.78 1.96 -13.69
CA ALA A 110 4.22 2.16 -13.74
C ALA A 110 4.92 1.32 -12.67
N VAL A 111 4.46 1.36 -11.42
CA VAL A 111 5.00 0.54 -10.31
C VAL A 111 4.91 -0.95 -10.64
N ILE A 112 3.76 -1.41 -11.12
CA ILE A 112 3.56 -2.82 -11.48
C ILE A 112 4.51 -3.25 -12.61
N ARG A 113 4.68 -2.45 -13.67
CA ARG A 113 5.62 -2.76 -14.76
C ARG A 113 7.08 -2.77 -14.29
N THR A 114 7.46 -1.85 -13.42
CA THR A 114 8.81 -1.84 -12.83
C THR A 114 9.02 -3.08 -11.96
N ALA A 115 7.97 -3.54 -11.27
CA ALA A 115 8.01 -4.75 -10.46
C ALA A 115 8.14 -6.04 -11.27
N THR A 116 7.53 -6.11 -12.45
CA THR A 116 7.67 -7.29 -13.32
C THR A 116 9.00 -7.35 -14.10
N SER A 117 9.71 -6.23 -14.17
CA SER A 117 10.89 -6.07 -15.05
C SER A 117 12.20 -5.82 -14.30
N SER A 118 12.19 -5.75 -12.96
CA SER A 118 13.39 -5.54 -12.15
C SER A 118 13.27 -6.16 -10.75
N ASP A 119 14.38 -6.70 -10.23
CA ASP A 119 14.44 -7.26 -8.87
C ASP A 119 14.10 -6.20 -7.81
N LYS A 120 14.56 -4.96 -8.02
CA LYS A 120 14.25 -3.79 -7.17
C LYS A 120 12.75 -3.49 -7.14
N GLY A 121 12.07 -3.54 -8.28
CA GLY A 121 10.63 -3.34 -8.34
C GLY A 121 9.85 -4.47 -7.67
N ALA A 122 10.30 -5.72 -7.83
CA ALA A 122 9.70 -6.87 -7.15
C ALA A 122 9.87 -6.78 -5.63
N GLU A 123 11.00 -6.27 -5.15
CA GLU A 123 11.26 -5.95 -3.74
C GLU A 123 10.33 -4.85 -3.22
N MET A 124 10.20 -3.73 -3.95
CA MET A 124 9.26 -2.67 -3.60
C MET A 124 7.80 -3.14 -3.56
N LEU A 125 7.39 -3.99 -4.52
CA LEU A 125 6.06 -4.58 -4.52
C LEU A 125 5.88 -5.55 -3.36
N ARG A 126 6.88 -6.36 -3.03
CA ARG A 126 6.86 -7.23 -1.83
C ARG A 126 6.72 -6.41 -0.56
N GLU A 127 7.51 -5.36 -0.37
CA GLU A 127 7.40 -4.48 0.79
C GLU A 127 6.03 -3.78 0.85
N PHE A 128 5.50 -3.37 -0.31
CA PHE A 128 4.17 -2.79 -0.39
C PHE A 128 3.08 -3.82 -0.01
N LEU A 129 3.17 -5.07 -0.44
CA LEU A 129 2.16 -6.08 -0.10
C LEU A 129 2.33 -6.60 1.34
N ASP A 130 3.56 -6.65 1.86
CA ASP A 130 3.92 -7.17 3.18
C ASP A 130 3.71 -6.15 4.30
N ARG A 131 3.81 -4.84 4.03
CA ARG A 131 3.77 -3.78 5.06
C ARG A 131 2.79 -2.66 4.73
N ASN A 132 1.50 -2.98 4.59
CA ASN A 132 0.46 -1.97 4.30
C ASN A 132 -0.93 -2.27 4.87
N VAL A 133 -1.83 -1.30 4.63
CA VAL A 133 -3.26 -1.25 4.95
C VAL A 133 -3.98 -2.59 5.04
N LEU A 134 -3.73 -3.54 4.15
CA LEU A 134 -4.36 -4.87 4.21
C LEU A 134 -4.02 -5.62 5.51
N GLN A 135 -2.78 -5.51 6.00
CA GLN A 135 -2.39 -6.08 7.29
C GLN A 135 -3.09 -5.36 8.44
N ARG A 136 -3.27 -4.03 8.36
CA ARG A 136 -4.00 -3.26 9.38
C ARG A 136 -5.48 -3.64 9.40
N ILE A 137 -6.10 -3.75 8.22
CA ILE A 137 -7.49 -4.20 8.06
C ILE A 137 -7.63 -5.61 8.63
N ALA A 138 -6.73 -6.53 8.27
CA ALA A 138 -6.75 -7.89 8.79
C ALA A 138 -6.51 -7.93 10.30
N ALA A 139 -5.55 -7.17 10.83
CA ALA A 139 -5.29 -7.12 12.27
C ALA A 139 -6.50 -6.61 13.07
N GLU A 140 -7.23 -5.64 12.53
CA GLU A 140 -8.42 -5.07 13.16
C GLU A 140 -9.64 -5.99 13.07
N LEU A 141 -9.87 -6.60 11.91
CA LEU A 141 -11.10 -7.37 11.63
C LEU A 141 -10.95 -8.88 11.84
N ALA A 142 -9.73 -9.41 11.76
CA ALA A 142 -9.40 -10.84 11.70
C ALA A 142 -8.00 -11.10 12.30
N PRO A 143 -7.83 -10.87 13.62
CA PRO A 143 -6.51 -10.82 14.25
C PRO A 143 -5.75 -12.16 14.17
N ASP A 144 -6.46 -13.28 14.01
CA ASP A 144 -5.84 -14.58 13.83
C ASP A 144 -5.14 -14.67 12.46
N ARG A 145 -3.85 -15.03 12.47
CA ARG A 145 -3.04 -15.17 11.24
C ARG A 145 -3.13 -13.93 10.32
N ALA A 146 -3.30 -12.73 10.87
CA ALA A 146 -3.54 -11.49 10.12
C ALA A 146 -2.56 -11.26 8.96
N LYS A 147 -1.27 -11.59 9.13
CA LYS A 147 -0.26 -11.52 8.06
C LYS A 147 -0.59 -12.43 6.87
N LEU A 148 -0.99 -13.67 7.13
CA LEU A 148 -1.37 -14.61 6.07
C LEU A 148 -2.67 -14.18 5.38
N ARG A 149 -3.68 -13.78 6.17
CA ARG A 149 -4.96 -13.28 5.64
C ARG A 149 -4.74 -12.09 4.71
N ALA A 150 -3.94 -11.12 5.17
CA ALA A 150 -3.54 -9.97 4.36
C ALA A 150 -2.78 -10.38 3.08
N GLY A 151 -1.85 -11.34 3.19
CA GLY A 151 -1.11 -11.88 2.05
C GLY A 151 -2.01 -12.51 0.98
N LEU A 152 -3.02 -13.29 1.38
CA LEU A 152 -3.98 -13.93 0.45
C LEU A 152 -4.86 -12.88 -0.26
N VAL A 153 -5.33 -11.88 0.48
CA VAL A 153 -6.09 -10.76 -0.09
C VAL A 153 -5.21 -9.98 -1.08
N ALA A 154 -3.97 -9.67 -0.67
CA ALA A 154 -3.00 -8.95 -1.47
C ALA A 154 -2.67 -9.70 -2.77
N SER A 155 -2.45 -11.02 -2.71
CA SER A 155 -2.16 -11.84 -3.90
C SER A 155 -3.34 -11.87 -4.87
N GLN A 156 -4.57 -12.02 -4.35
CA GLN A 156 -5.77 -12.05 -5.17
C GLN A 156 -6.00 -10.71 -5.87
N MET A 157 -5.83 -9.61 -5.14
CA MET A 157 -5.94 -8.26 -5.70
C MET A 157 -4.85 -7.98 -6.74
N ALA A 158 -3.58 -8.27 -6.43
CA ALA A 158 -2.48 -8.04 -7.36
C ALA A 158 -2.66 -8.84 -8.66
N GLY A 159 -3.05 -10.12 -8.55
CA GLY A 159 -3.35 -10.96 -9.71
C GLY A 159 -4.51 -10.44 -10.55
N LEU A 160 -5.59 -9.97 -9.92
CA LEU A 160 -6.73 -9.37 -10.62
C LEU A 160 -6.32 -8.09 -11.35
N LEU A 161 -5.61 -7.18 -10.68
CA LEU A 161 -5.15 -5.93 -11.28
C LEU A 161 -4.19 -6.17 -12.45
N MET A 162 -3.27 -7.13 -12.29
CA MET A 162 -2.39 -7.61 -13.36
C MET A 162 -3.19 -8.13 -14.56
N ALA A 163 -4.06 -9.11 -14.33
CA ALA A 163 -4.80 -9.77 -15.38
C ALA A 163 -5.76 -8.82 -16.12
N ARG A 164 -6.39 -7.90 -15.38
CA ARG A 164 -7.39 -6.96 -15.91
C ARG A 164 -6.78 -5.74 -16.59
N TYR A 165 -5.71 -5.15 -16.04
CA TYR A 165 -5.19 -3.85 -16.51
C TYR A 165 -3.81 -3.91 -17.17
N VAL A 166 -2.97 -4.90 -16.84
CA VAL A 166 -1.60 -5.02 -17.36
C VAL A 166 -1.53 -5.99 -18.51
N ILE A 167 -1.91 -7.24 -18.25
CA ILE A 167 -2.02 -8.27 -19.27
C ILE A 167 -3.24 -8.00 -20.15
N SER A 168 -4.27 -7.35 -19.57
CA SER A 168 -5.49 -6.96 -20.28
C SER A 168 -6.20 -8.16 -20.92
N LEU A 169 -6.39 -9.24 -20.14
CA LEU A 169 -7.13 -10.42 -20.60
C LEU A 169 -8.54 -10.02 -21.06
N PRO A 170 -8.95 -10.35 -22.30
CA PRO A 170 -10.18 -9.81 -22.90
C PRO A 170 -11.43 -9.98 -22.02
N ALA A 171 -11.61 -11.16 -21.43
CA ALA A 171 -12.76 -11.45 -20.56
C ALA A 171 -12.81 -10.55 -19.32
N LEU A 172 -11.66 -10.25 -18.70
CA LEU A 172 -11.60 -9.43 -17.49
C LEU A 172 -11.61 -7.94 -17.81
N ALA A 173 -10.97 -7.54 -18.91
CA ALA A 173 -10.92 -6.15 -19.35
C ALA A 173 -12.31 -5.65 -19.79
N MET A 174 -13.14 -6.53 -20.34
CA MET A 174 -14.51 -6.20 -20.78
C MET A 174 -15.57 -6.38 -19.70
N ALA A 175 -15.32 -7.20 -18.67
CA ALA A 175 -16.26 -7.40 -17.58
C ALA A 175 -16.55 -6.09 -16.83
N SER A 176 -17.79 -5.93 -16.38
CA SER A 176 -18.16 -4.80 -15.54
C SER A 176 -17.49 -4.92 -14.16
N ASP A 177 -17.33 -3.78 -13.46
CA ASP A 177 -16.81 -3.79 -12.10
C ASP A 177 -17.70 -4.65 -11.17
N GLU A 178 -19.02 -4.63 -11.38
CA GLU A 178 -19.98 -5.43 -10.61
C GLU A 178 -19.81 -6.93 -10.83
N ASP A 179 -19.59 -7.37 -12.07
CA ASP A 179 -19.36 -8.81 -12.36
C ASP A 179 -18.09 -9.31 -11.64
N ILE A 180 -17.03 -8.50 -11.65
CA ILE A 180 -15.79 -8.83 -10.97
C ILE A 180 -15.96 -8.79 -9.45
N ILE A 181 -16.68 -7.80 -8.92
CA ILE A 181 -17.00 -7.72 -7.48
C ILE A 181 -17.76 -8.97 -7.06
N ALA A 182 -18.85 -9.33 -7.75
CA ALA A 182 -19.66 -10.48 -7.42
C ALA A 182 -18.87 -11.80 -7.43
N ALA A 183 -17.95 -11.95 -8.40
CA ALA A 183 -17.13 -13.15 -8.52
C ALA A 183 -15.96 -13.23 -7.51
N VAL A 184 -15.34 -12.10 -7.15
CA VAL A 184 -14.09 -12.07 -6.37
C VAL A 184 -14.31 -11.72 -4.90
N ALA A 185 -15.30 -10.89 -4.58
CA ALA A 185 -15.58 -10.47 -3.21
C ALA A 185 -15.79 -11.65 -2.24
N PRO A 186 -16.49 -12.75 -2.59
CA PRO A 186 -16.63 -13.90 -1.70
C PRO A 186 -15.30 -14.53 -1.28
N ASN A 187 -14.31 -14.55 -2.17
CA ASN A 187 -12.97 -15.08 -1.85
C ASN A 187 -12.22 -14.17 -0.88
N LEU A 188 -12.30 -12.85 -1.09
CA LEU A 188 -11.69 -11.89 -0.16
C LEU A 188 -12.36 -11.94 1.22
N GLN A 189 -13.69 -12.07 1.23
CA GLN A 189 -14.47 -12.27 2.44
C GLN A 189 -14.03 -13.56 3.15
N HIS A 190 -13.88 -14.67 2.42
CA HIS A 190 -13.40 -15.94 2.97
C HIS A 190 -11.98 -15.81 3.54
N TYR A 191 -11.07 -15.10 2.87
CA TYR A 191 -9.72 -14.89 3.41
C TYR A 191 -9.70 -14.07 4.70
N LEU A 192 -10.63 -13.12 4.85
CA LEU A 192 -10.72 -12.26 6.03
C LEU A 192 -11.56 -12.85 7.16
N SER A 193 -12.58 -13.64 6.88
CA SER A 193 -13.54 -14.10 7.91
C SER A 193 -13.69 -15.63 8.02
N GLY A 194 -13.27 -16.36 6.99
CA GLY A 194 -13.39 -17.81 6.93
C GLY A 194 -12.28 -18.55 7.66
N ASP A 195 -12.52 -19.84 7.91
CA ASP A 195 -11.48 -20.77 8.33
C ASP A 195 -10.51 -21.04 7.16
N LEU A 196 -9.23 -20.76 7.38
CA LEU A 196 -8.15 -20.99 6.41
C LEU A 196 -7.58 -22.42 6.47
N GLY A 197 -8.20 -23.30 7.26
CA GLY A 197 -7.69 -24.64 7.53
C GLY A 197 -6.50 -24.64 8.50
N ARG A 198 -6.08 -25.84 8.92
CA ARG A 198 -5.06 -26.01 9.95
C ARG A 198 -3.72 -25.40 9.55
N PRO A 199 -2.96 -24.81 10.50
CA PRO A 199 -1.57 -24.49 10.27
C PRO A 199 -0.82 -25.80 10.00
N VAL A 200 -0.06 -25.86 8.90
CA VAL A 200 0.92 -26.93 8.71
C VAL A 200 1.90 -26.81 9.88
N GLY A 201 1.80 -27.76 10.81
CA GLY A 201 2.56 -27.75 12.04
C GLY A 201 4.05 -27.74 11.77
N SER A 202 4.76 -26.84 12.45
CA SER A 202 6.18 -26.97 12.77
C SER A 202 6.39 -28.20 13.66
N GLY A 203 6.34 -29.39 13.06
CA GLY A 203 6.36 -30.65 13.81
C GLY A 203 6.60 -31.86 12.93
N ASP A 204 7.80 -31.99 12.36
CA ASP A 204 8.58 -33.21 12.56
C ASP A 204 10.09 -32.95 12.32
N ARG A 205 10.79 -32.59 13.40
CA ARG A 205 12.23 -32.79 13.52
C ARG A 205 12.46 -33.57 14.80
N ARG A 206 12.00 -34.82 14.86
CA ARG A 206 12.52 -35.83 15.79
C ARG A 206 12.09 -37.25 15.37
N ALA A 207 12.83 -37.80 14.42
CA ALA A 207 13.10 -39.23 14.36
C ALA A 207 14.54 -39.43 13.86
N THR A 208 15.50 -38.96 14.68
CA THR A 208 16.80 -39.61 14.77
C THR A 208 16.84 -40.19 16.17
N LEU A 209 16.70 -41.50 16.25
CA LEU A 209 17.42 -42.43 17.12
C LEU A 209 17.10 -43.85 16.64
#